data_AF-A0A2E5TWV4-F1
#
_entry.id   AF-A0A2E5TWV4-F1
#
_cell.length_a   1.000
_cell.length_b   1.000
_cell.length_c   1.000
_cell.angle_alpha   90.00
_cell.angle_beta   90.00
_cell.angle_gamma   90.00
#
_symmetry.space_group_name_H-M   'P 1'
#
loop_
_entity.id
_entity.type
_entity.pdbx_description
1 polymer ?
#
loop_
_entity_poly.entity_id
_entity_poly.type
_entity_poly.pdbx_seq_one_letter_code
_entity_poly.pdbx_strand_id
1 'polypeptide(L)'
;MGRAQDLLAKAMTNIASLSGNSDYNDKASSVIEKLNAQKDKFFFQSLAGLPLANLLFKASEKMISDQNDPNMDEIEKIVQQIEDKADAPGTVLT
;
A
#
# COMPACT_ATOMS: atom_id res chain seq x y z
N MET A 1 -2.53 -15.20 8.99
CA MET A 1 -2.35 -13.93 8.26
C MET A 1 -3.31 -12.92 8.87
N GLY A 2 -2.82 -11.75 9.31
CA GLY A 2 -3.67 -10.72 9.92
C GLY A 2 -4.58 -10.05 8.88
N ARG A 3 -5.73 -9.49 9.31
CA ARG A 3 -6.67 -8.80 8.41
C ARG A 3 -6.01 -7.63 7.64
N ALA A 4 -5.05 -6.95 8.26
CA ALA A 4 -4.34 -5.84 7.61
C ALA A 4 -3.44 -6.34 6.48
N GLN A 5 -2.73 -7.46 6.68
CA GLN A 5 -1.90 -8.10 5.64
C GLN A 5 -2.76 -8.55 4.46
N ASP A 6 -3.96 -9.08 4.71
CA ASP A 6 -4.87 -9.52 3.65
C ASP A 6 -5.38 -8.33 2.80
N LEU A 7 -5.74 -7.21 3.44
CA LEU A 7 -6.14 -5.97 2.74
C LEU A 7 -4.98 -5.38 1.94
N LEU A 8 -3.77 -5.39 2.50
CA LEU A 8 -2.58 -4.87 1.86
C LEU A 8 -2.19 -5.72 0.65
N ALA A 9 -2.24 -7.05 0.77
CA ALA A 9 -2.02 -7.96 -0.35
C ALA A 9 -3.03 -7.71 -1.48
N LYS A 10 -4.32 -7.54 -1.16
CA LYS A 10 -5.36 -7.18 -2.14
C LYS A 10 -5.08 -5.83 -2.81
N ALA A 11 -4.68 -4.82 -2.03
CA ALA A 11 -4.31 -3.51 -2.56
C ALA A 11 -3.10 -3.60 -3.51
N MET A 12 -2.10 -4.42 -3.17
CA MET A 12 -0.95 -4.66 -4.03
C MET A 12 -1.33 -5.39 -5.31
N THR A 13 -2.22 -6.38 -5.25
CA THR A 13 -2.77 -7.04 -6.45
C THR A 13 -3.52 -6.05 -7.34
N ASN A 14 -4.27 -5.13 -6.73
CA ASN A 14 -4.96 -4.09 -7.45
C ASN A 14 -4.00 -3.15 -8.17
N ILE A 15 -2.98 -2.66 -7.46
CA ILE A 15 -1.95 -1.78 -8.02
C ILE A 15 -1.14 -2.52 -9.09
N ALA A 16 -0.87 -3.81 -8.91
CA ALA A 16 -0.17 -4.64 -9.90
C ALA A 16 -0.96 -4.76 -11.20
N SER A 17 -2.29 -4.72 -11.12
CA SER A 17 -3.16 -4.73 -12.30
C SER A 17 -3.03 -3.44 -13.12
N LEU A 18 -2.49 -2.35 -12.55
CA LEU A 18 -2.16 -1.11 -13.26
C LEU A 18 -0.86 -1.21 -14.06
N SER A 19 -0.04 -2.26 -13.88
CA SER A 19 1.18 -2.48 -14.67
C SER A 19 0.92 -2.62 -16.17
N GLY A 20 -0.32 -2.86 -16.57
CA GLY A 20 -0.75 -2.83 -17.98
C GLY A 20 -0.90 -1.42 -18.57
N ASN A 21 -0.88 -0.35 -17.75
CA ASN A 21 -0.95 1.03 -18.21
C ASN A 21 0.44 1.70 -18.15
N SER A 22 0.97 2.11 -19.31
CA SER A 22 2.31 2.70 -19.45
C SER A 22 2.53 3.93 -18.57
N ASP A 23 1.49 4.72 -18.31
CA ASP A 23 1.60 5.98 -17.56
C ASP A 23 1.77 5.74 -16.05
N TYR A 24 1.28 4.61 -15.53
CA TYR A 24 1.27 4.30 -14.11
C TYR A 24 2.09 3.06 -13.75
N ASN A 25 2.61 2.32 -14.73
CA ASN A 25 3.37 1.09 -14.50
C ASN A 25 4.59 1.31 -13.59
N ASP A 26 5.38 2.37 -13.84
CA ASP A 26 6.58 2.67 -13.06
C ASP A 26 6.22 3.04 -11.62
N LYS A 27 5.20 3.90 -11.44
CA LYS A 27 4.72 4.30 -10.11
C LYS A 27 4.12 3.11 -9.37
N ALA A 28 3.29 2.31 -10.03
CA ALA A 28 2.67 1.11 -9.46
C ALA A 28 3.71 0.10 -9.00
N SER A 29 4.75 -0.14 -9.81
CA SER A 29 5.87 -1.01 -9.47
C SER A 29 6.63 -0.50 -8.25
N SER A 30 6.95 0.80 -8.20
CA SER A 30 7.61 1.43 -7.04
C SER A 30 6.77 1.32 -5.77
N VAL A 31 5.47 1.58 -5.86
CA VAL A 31 4.54 1.46 -4.72
C VAL A 31 4.48 0.01 -4.21
N ILE A 32 4.41 -0.98 -5.10
CA ILE A 32 4.39 -2.39 -4.71
C ILE A 32 5.69 -2.80 -4.04
N GLU A 33 6.84 -2.35 -4.52
CA GLU A 33 8.13 -2.62 -3.88
C GLU A 33 8.16 -2.09 -2.44
N LYS A 34 7.76 -0.83 -2.25
CA LYS A 34 7.65 -0.22 -0.92
C LYS A 34 6.71 -1.00 -0.02
N LEU A 35 5.52 -1.33 -0.50
CA LEU A 35 4.54 -2.10 0.26
C LEU A 35 5.04 -3.51 0.60
N ASN A 36 5.78 -4.18 -0.30
CA ASN A 36 6.42 -5.47 -0.03
C ASN A 36 7.46 -5.37 1.09
N ALA A 37 8.21 -4.26 1.17
CA ALA A 37 9.15 -4.05 2.26
C ALA A 37 8.45 -3.80 3.61
N GLN A 38 7.22 -3.27 3.58
CA GLN A 38 6.48 -2.94 4.80
C GLN A 38 5.53 -4.05 5.26
N LYS A 39 4.99 -4.90 4.37
CA LYS A 39 3.94 -5.91 4.69
C LYS A 39 4.33 -6.90 5.81
N ASP A 40 5.63 -7.16 5.95
CA ASP A 40 6.19 -8.10 6.92
C ASP A 40 6.53 -7.43 8.26
N LYS A 41 6.45 -6.09 8.35
CA LYS A 41 6.69 -5.35 9.58
C LYS A 41 5.55 -5.55 10.59
N PHE A 42 5.90 -5.46 11.88
CA PHE A 42 4.95 -5.62 12.99
C PHE A 42 3.77 -4.65 12.92
N PHE A 43 3.96 -3.49 12.29
CA PHE A 43 2.91 -2.51 12.04
C PHE A 43 1.65 -3.11 11.38
N PHE A 44 1.82 -4.00 10.40
CA PHE A 44 0.71 -4.71 9.73
C PHE A 44 0.29 -6.02 10.40
N GLN A 45 1.10 -6.53 11.33
CA GLN A 45 0.68 -7.59 12.23
C GLN A 45 -0.22 -7.04 13.36
N SER A 46 0.00 -5.78 13.73
CA SER A 46 -0.76 -5.04 14.73
C SER A 46 -2.04 -4.43 14.15
N LEU A 47 -3.01 -4.11 15.02
CA LEU A 47 -4.24 -3.39 14.68
C LEU A 47 -3.98 -1.98 14.12
N ALA A 48 -2.80 -1.42 14.36
CA ALA A 48 -2.39 -0.10 13.87
C ALA A 48 -2.29 -0.02 12.34
N GLY A 49 -1.89 -1.10 11.67
CA GLY A 49 -1.78 -1.16 10.21
C GLY A 49 -3.10 -1.38 9.48
N LEU A 50 -4.15 -1.84 10.18
CA LEU A 50 -5.47 -2.11 9.62
C LEU A 50 -6.13 -0.88 8.94
N PRO A 51 -6.20 0.31 9.57
CA PRO A 51 -6.80 1.49 8.94
C PRO A 51 -6.04 1.93 7.69
N LEU A 52 -4.70 1.93 7.71
CA LEU A 52 -3.89 2.31 6.54
C LEU A 52 -4.01 1.29 5.40
N ALA A 53 -4.01 -0.01 5.70
CA ALA A 53 -4.24 -1.05 4.70
C ALA A 53 -5.63 -0.91 4.05
N ASN A 54 -6.66 -0.55 4.82
CA ASN A 54 -8.00 -0.32 4.29
C ASN A 54 -8.08 0.95 3.42
N LEU A 55 -7.40 2.03 3.82
CA LEU A 55 -7.31 3.24 3.01
C LEU A 55 -6.59 2.98 1.68
N LEU A 56 -5.45 2.28 1.73
CA LEU A 56 -4.70 1.89 0.56
C LEU A 56 -5.53 1.00 -0.37
N PHE A 57 -6.24 0.03 0.17
CA PHE A 57 -7.15 -0.83 -0.58
C PHE A 57 -8.22 -0.01 -1.31
N LYS A 58 -8.91 0.89 -0.61
CA LYS A 58 -9.93 1.76 -1.23
C LYS A 58 -9.33 2.69 -2.31
N ALA A 59 -8.15 3.25 -2.06
CA ALA A 59 -7.46 4.08 -3.04
C ALA A 59 -7.05 3.26 -4.28
N SER A 60 -6.59 2.03 -4.09
CA SER A 60 -6.29 1.11 -5.20
C SER A 60 -7.53 0.71 -6.00
N GLU A 61 -8.68 0.50 -5.36
CA GLU A 61 -9.95 0.22 -6.05
C GLU A 61 -10.41 1.42 -6.88
N LYS A 62 -10.30 2.63 -6.32
CA LYS A 62 -10.55 3.86 -7.06
C LYS A 62 -9.62 3.99 -8.26
N MET A 63 -8.32 3.71 -8.08
CA MET A 63 -7.34 3.82 -9.16
C MET A 63 -7.60 2.80 -10.27
N ILE A 64 -8.02 1.58 -9.97
CA ILE A 64 -8.45 0.62 -11.01
C ILE A 64 -9.68 1.15 -11.76
N SER A 65 -10.64 1.71 -11.04
CA SER A 65 -11.91 2.17 -11.61
C SER A 65 -11.77 3.47 -12.40
N ASP A 66 -10.88 4.35 -11.96
CA ASP A 66 -10.63 5.69 -12.50
C ASP A 66 -9.13 6.02 -12.36
N GLN A 67 -8.40 5.80 -13.45
CA GLN A 67 -6.95 5.95 -13.50
C GLN A 67 -6.59 7.42 -13.74
N ASN A 68 -6.33 8.15 -12.67
CA ASN A 68 -5.98 9.56 -12.71
C ASN A 68 -4.85 9.91 -11.72
N ASP A 69 -4.13 10.99 -12.00
CA ASP A 69 -3.02 11.44 -11.15
C ASP A 69 -3.42 11.69 -9.69
N PRO A 70 -4.58 12.33 -9.37
CA PRO A 70 -4.99 12.55 -7.98
C PRO A 70 -5.17 11.26 -7.18
N ASN A 71 -5.73 10.21 -7.79
CA ASN A 71 -5.90 8.90 -7.15
C ASN A 71 -4.54 8.23 -6.91
N MET A 72 -3.60 8.37 -7.84
CA MET A 72 -2.23 7.84 -7.67
C MET A 72 -1.46 8.58 -6.57
N ASP A 73 -1.58 9.92 -6.52
CA ASP A 73 -0.99 10.73 -5.46
C ASP A 73 -1.57 10.38 -4.08
N GLU A 74 -2.87 10.04 -4.01
CA GLU A 74 -3.50 9.55 -2.78
C GLU A 74 -2.88 8.22 -2.33
N ILE A 75 -2.66 7.28 -3.27
CA ILE A 75 -1.96 6.00 -3.00
C ILE A 75 -0.55 6.26 -2.48
N GLU A 76 0.24 7.10 -3.14
CA GLU A 76 1.61 7.41 -2.73
C GLU A 76 1.66 8.04 -1.33
N LYS A 77 0.75 8.96 -1.02
CA LYS A 77 0.64 9.55 0.34
C LYS A 77 0.30 8.51 1.39
N ILE A 78 -0.59 7.56 1.10
CA ILE A 78 -0.91 6.48 2.04
C ILE A 78 0.30 5.57 2.22
N VAL A 79 1.02 5.25 1.15
CA VAL A 79 2.25 4.44 1.21
C VAL A 79 3.32 5.16 2.04
N GLN A 80 3.55 6.46 1.85
CA GLN A 80 4.47 7.22 2.71
C GLN A 80 4.06 7.19 4.17
N GLN A 81 2.77 7.36 4.48
CA GLN A 81 2.29 7.24 5.87
C GLN A 81 2.51 5.83 6.44
N ILE A 82 2.37 4.81 5.60
CA ILE A 82 2.69 3.44 5.95
C ILE A 82 4.20 3.32 6.24
N GLU A 83 5.06 3.83 5.37
CA GLU A 83 6.52 3.81 5.55
C GLU A 83 6.90 4.52 6.86
N ASP A 84 6.44 5.75 7.08
CA ASP A 84 6.73 6.53 8.28
C ASP A 84 6.28 5.83 9.58
N LYS A 85 5.10 5.20 9.56
CA LYS A 85 4.59 4.50 10.75
C LYS A 85 5.18 3.11 10.94
N ALA A 86 5.50 2.42 9.86
CA ALA A 86 6.07 1.10 9.89
C ALA A 86 7.59 1.13 10.11
N ASP A 87 8.26 2.26 9.86
CA ASP A 87 9.67 2.51 10.19
C ASP A 87 9.88 3.23 11.54
N ALA A 88 8.80 3.48 12.28
CA ALA A 88 8.90 4.04 13.62
C ALA A 88 9.73 3.10 14.52
N PRO A 89 10.66 3.61 15.35
CA PRO A 89 11.66 2.82 16.09
C PRO A 89 11.14 1.76 17.07
N GLY A 90 9.81 1.59 17.22
CA GLY A 90 9.18 0.53 18.02
C GLY A 90 8.50 -0.60 17.21
N THR A 91 8.55 -0.57 15.87
CA THR A 91 7.93 -1.59 14.99
C THR A 91 8.91 -2.59 14.40
N VAL A 92 10.21 -2.36 14.59
CA VAL A 92 11.29 -3.29 14.23
C VAL A 92 11.51 -4.22 15.42
N LEU A 93 11.12 -5.48 15.29
CA LEU A 93 11.50 -6.53 16.24
C LEU A 93 13.00 -6.79 16.06
N THR A 94 13.83 -6.19 16.92
CA THR A 94 15.15 -6.74 17.26
C THR A 94 15.01 -8.01 18.07
#